data_AF-A0A501WAK8-F1
#
_entry.id   AF-A0A501WAK8-F1
#
_cell.length_a   1.000
_cell.length_b   1.000
_cell.length_c   1.000
_cell.angle_alpha   90.00
_cell.angle_beta   90.00
_cell.angle_gamma   90.00
#
_symmetry.space_group_name_H-M   'P 1'
#
loop_
_entity.id
_entity.type
_entity.pdbx_description
1 polymer ?
#
loop_
_entity_poly.entity_id
_entity_poly.type
_entity_poly.pdbx_seq_one_letter_code
_entity_poly.pdbx_strand_id
1 'polypeptide(L)'
;MQLPNQLSYKRSINPSKAIFYYRRDEDLYPLPVERIKIRGSKSGFSEAYTAKGIKESATIHSLATGNPHTIDTCYLPPTADSLVCRFSLRVSANSLFPDRCSEIAFKDTVSQFLNSYIAKDGFKELAIRYSKNIAMGTWLWRNKEGNTFDVLVRTSQGNEYKFKNAHMLFWDSVWPDESSELLALLSEELAVALTKPRYVWHCDVWAEVKMPFCSEVFPSQCFVDHDDKQSASKVLLTTDIDGVMAACYNADKVGAAIQMIDDWWDESCDFPLRVNEYAADHENLIARRHPSTERDFYQCLQNLRGYTDKLNKVKSVDDIEPDAHFVASVLVKGGMFQGGKS
;
A
#
# COMPACT_ATOMS: atom_id res chain seq x y z
N MET A 1 -18.71 -22.28 8.77
CA MET A 1 -19.98 -21.84 8.15
C MET A 1 -19.78 -21.76 6.64
N GLN A 2 -20.79 -21.99 5.79
CA GLN A 2 -20.63 -21.81 4.33
C GLN A 2 -20.53 -20.32 3.99
N LEU A 3 -19.72 -19.96 2.99
CA LEU A 3 -19.60 -18.58 2.51
C LEU A 3 -20.82 -18.17 1.68
N PRO A 4 -21.31 -16.92 1.79
CA PRO A 4 -22.40 -16.42 0.97
C PRO A 4 -22.01 -16.34 -0.51
N ASN A 5 -22.97 -16.61 -1.40
CA ASN A 5 -22.81 -16.43 -2.85
C ASN A 5 -22.57 -14.96 -3.26
N GLN A 6 -23.03 -14.01 -2.44
CA GLN A 6 -22.67 -12.60 -2.59
C GLN A 6 -22.22 -12.07 -1.24
N LEU A 7 -20.97 -11.63 -1.17
CA LEU A 7 -20.40 -10.94 -0.03
C LEU A 7 -19.45 -9.86 -0.56
N SER A 8 -19.66 -8.60 -0.20
CA SER A 8 -18.76 -7.51 -0.56
C SER A 8 -18.65 -6.48 0.55
N TYR A 9 -17.49 -5.83 0.63
CA TYR A 9 -17.21 -4.74 1.54
C TYR A 9 -16.64 -3.55 0.79
N LYS A 10 -17.08 -2.34 1.14
CA LYS A 10 -16.43 -1.11 0.72
C LYS A 10 -15.13 -0.92 1.50
N ARG A 11 -14.08 -0.47 0.82
CA ARG A 11 -12.82 -0.12 1.49
C ARG A 11 -13.03 0.99 2.52
N SER A 12 -12.44 0.83 3.70
CA SER A 12 -12.50 1.80 4.79
C SER A 12 -11.43 2.89 4.63
N ILE A 13 -10.27 2.53 4.09
CA ILE A 13 -9.15 3.43 3.82
C ILE A 13 -9.14 3.79 2.34
N ASN A 14 -9.22 5.10 2.04
CA ASN A 14 -9.38 5.63 0.69
C ASN A 14 -8.34 6.74 0.45
N PRO A 15 -7.12 6.40 -0.03
CA PRO A 15 -6.15 7.40 -0.46
C PRO A 15 -6.55 8.01 -1.81
N SER A 16 -6.10 9.23 -2.07
CA SER A 16 -6.06 9.83 -3.41
C SER A 16 -4.77 9.44 -4.15
N LYS A 17 -4.59 9.93 -5.39
CA LYS A 17 -3.30 9.84 -6.07
C LYS A 17 -2.26 10.65 -5.28
N ALA A 18 -1.05 10.12 -5.14
CA ALA A 18 0.05 10.90 -4.57
C ALA A 18 0.80 11.63 -5.69
N ILE A 19 0.81 12.96 -5.62
CA ILE A 19 1.35 13.83 -6.65
C ILE A 19 2.77 14.23 -6.28
N PHE A 20 3.68 14.19 -7.27
CA PHE A 20 5.04 14.68 -7.10
C PHE A 20 5.17 16.14 -7.55
N TYR A 21 5.79 16.91 -6.67
CA TYR A 21 6.25 18.26 -6.90
C TYR A 21 7.75 18.32 -6.61
N TYR A 22 8.42 19.33 -7.11
CA TYR A 22 9.72 19.74 -6.57
C TYR A 22 9.57 21.09 -5.88
N ARG A 23 10.30 21.26 -4.79
CA ARG A 23 10.42 22.56 -4.12
C ARG A 23 11.57 23.33 -4.75
N ARG A 24 11.34 24.61 -4.99
CA ARG A 24 12.38 25.60 -5.32
C ARG A 24 12.05 26.85 -4.51
N ASP A 25 12.94 27.22 -3.61
CA ASP A 25 12.68 28.26 -2.61
C ASP A 25 11.44 27.90 -1.77
N GLU A 26 10.45 28.80 -1.66
CA GLU A 26 9.21 28.57 -0.92
C GLU A 26 8.08 27.95 -1.77
N ASP A 27 8.29 27.84 -3.08
CA ASP A 27 7.26 27.44 -4.03
C ASP A 27 7.33 25.95 -4.40
N LEU A 28 6.17 25.39 -4.73
CA LEU A 28 6.03 24.02 -5.23
C LEU A 28 5.67 24.04 -6.71
N TYR A 29 6.40 23.24 -7.47
CA TYR A 29 6.22 23.11 -8.92
C TYR A 29 5.90 21.65 -9.27
N PRO A 30 4.92 21.38 -10.14
CA PRO A 30 4.64 20.01 -10.58
C PRO A 30 5.88 19.36 -11.21
N LEU A 31 6.16 18.09 -10.87
CA LEU A 31 7.31 17.38 -11.41
C LEU A 31 6.96 16.72 -12.76
N PRO A 32 7.50 17.19 -13.90
CA PRO A 32 7.15 16.66 -15.21
C PRO A 32 7.77 15.28 -15.47
N VAL A 33 7.20 14.57 -16.43
CA VAL A 33 7.78 13.36 -17.05
C VAL A 33 8.33 13.71 -18.43
N GLU A 34 9.52 13.20 -18.75
CA GLU A 34 10.15 13.35 -20.07
C GLU A 34 10.17 12.01 -20.81
N ARG A 35 9.77 12.03 -22.08
CA ARG A 35 9.89 10.87 -22.98
C ARG A 35 11.17 10.98 -23.80
N ILE A 36 12.04 9.99 -23.63
CA ILE A 36 13.32 9.93 -24.33
C ILE A 36 13.48 8.62 -25.11
N LYS A 37 14.40 8.64 -26.08
CA LYS A 37 14.84 7.43 -26.80
C LYS A 37 16.26 7.10 -26.41
N ILE A 38 16.46 5.93 -25.81
CA ILE A 38 17.77 5.43 -25.38
C ILE A 38 18.20 4.26 -26.26
N ARG A 39 19.50 3.95 -26.24
CA ARG A 39 20.08 2.80 -26.92
C ARG A 39 20.69 1.87 -25.88
N GLY A 40 19.97 0.80 -25.54
CA GLY A 40 20.45 -0.26 -24.66
C GLY A 40 21.31 -1.29 -25.38
N SER A 41 21.86 -2.24 -24.63
CA SER A 41 22.47 -3.45 -25.15
C SER A 41 21.44 -4.58 -25.25
N LYS A 42 21.69 -5.56 -26.12
CA LYS A 42 20.91 -6.81 -26.14
C LYS A 42 21.40 -7.72 -25.00
N SER A 43 20.69 -7.70 -23.88
CA SER A 43 21.08 -8.41 -22.66
C SER A 43 20.11 -9.52 -22.23
N GLY A 44 18.95 -9.63 -22.88
CA GLY A 44 17.96 -10.67 -22.55
C GLY A 44 18.44 -12.06 -22.95
N PHE A 45 18.16 -13.08 -22.13
CA PHE A 45 18.50 -14.48 -22.46
C PHE A 45 17.94 -14.89 -23.82
N SER A 46 16.72 -14.47 -24.13
CA SER A 46 16.06 -14.74 -25.41
C SER A 46 16.72 -14.06 -26.61
N GLU A 47 17.62 -13.10 -26.45
CA GLU A 47 18.37 -12.50 -27.57
C GLU A 47 19.38 -13.51 -28.15
N ALA A 48 19.97 -14.35 -27.29
CA ALA A 48 21.01 -15.30 -27.69
C ALA A 48 20.56 -16.77 -27.64
N TYR A 49 19.55 -17.10 -26.84
CA TYR A 49 19.19 -18.48 -26.53
C TYR A 49 17.69 -18.78 -26.72
N THR A 50 17.40 -20.06 -26.88
CA THR A 50 16.07 -20.68 -26.78
C THR A 50 16.15 -21.87 -25.84
N ALA A 51 15.01 -22.49 -25.52
CA ALA A 51 14.99 -23.76 -24.77
C ALA A 51 15.81 -24.88 -25.43
N LYS A 52 16.10 -24.78 -26.73
CA LYS A 52 16.85 -25.78 -27.52
C LYS A 52 18.35 -25.46 -27.67
N GLY A 53 18.84 -24.34 -27.10
CA GLY A 53 20.22 -23.89 -27.22
C GLY A 53 20.37 -22.52 -27.88
N ILE A 54 21.56 -22.24 -28.43
CA ILE A 54 21.94 -20.93 -29.00
C ILE A 54 21.17 -20.67 -30.31
N LYS A 55 20.70 -19.44 -30.51
CA LYS A 55 20.07 -19.00 -31.77
C LYS A 55 21.12 -18.80 -32.85
N GLU A 56 20.86 -19.28 -34.06
CA GLU A 56 21.73 -18.98 -35.23
C GLU A 56 21.82 -17.47 -35.52
N SER A 57 20.76 -16.71 -35.21
CA SER A 57 20.73 -15.26 -35.37
C SER A 57 21.56 -14.49 -34.33
N ALA A 58 22.08 -15.17 -33.30
CA ALA A 58 22.90 -14.57 -32.23
C ALA A 58 24.38 -14.48 -32.63
N THR A 59 24.64 -13.80 -33.74
CA THR A 59 26.02 -13.56 -34.22
C THR A 59 26.72 -12.48 -33.38
N ILE A 60 28.06 -12.46 -33.45
CA ILE A 60 28.89 -11.43 -32.79
C ILE A 60 28.39 -10.02 -33.14
N HIS A 61 28.08 -9.79 -34.43
CA HIS A 61 27.58 -8.50 -34.89
C HIS A 61 26.16 -8.22 -34.37
N SER A 62 25.24 -9.21 -34.42
CA SER A 62 23.85 -8.98 -34.03
C SER A 62 23.69 -8.68 -32.55
N LEU A 63 24.49 -9.28 -31.66
CA LEU A 63 24.47 -9.01 -30.22
C LEU A 63 25.16 -7.68 -29.87
N ALA A 64 26.13 -7.22 -30.68
CA ALA A 64 26.75 -5.91 -30.53
C ALA A 64 25.88 -4.75 -31.03
N THR A 65 24.84 -5.02 -31.82
CA THR A 65 23.90 -3.96 -32.25
C THR A 65 23.12 -3.40 -31.06
N GLY A 66 23.00 -2.08 -31.01
CA GLY A 66 22.21 -1.40 -29.97
C GLY A 66 20.72 -1.73 -30.10
N ASN A 67 20.03 -1.76 -28.95
CA ASN A 67 18.60 -1.96 -28.84
C ASN A 67 17.91 -0.63 -28.50
N PRO A 68 17.28 0.07 -29.47
CA PRO A 68 16.62 1.33 -29.20
C PRO A 68 15.32 1.12 -28.39
N HIS A 69 15.16 1.88 -27.31
CA HIS A 69 13.95 1.88 -26.49
C HIS A 69 13.44 3.30 -26.31
N THR A 70 12.13 3.48 -26.38
CA THR A 70 11.46 4.73 -25.99
C THR A 70 10.92 4.53 -24.58
N ILE A 71 11.32 5.40 -23.65
CA ILE A 71 10.92 5.30 -22.24
C ILE A 71 10.54 6.66 -21.68
N ASP A 72 9.61 6.64 -20.72
CA ASP A 72 9.36 7.77 -19.84
C ASP A 72 10.35 7.78 -18.67
N THR A 73 10.88 8.95 -18.38
CA THR A 73 11.82 9.25 -17.30
C THR A 73 11.32 10.42 -16.48
N CYS A 74 11.72 10.47 -15.21
CA CYS A 74 11.34 11.53 -14.29
C CYS A 74 12.53 11.82 -13.39
N TYR A 75 13.03 13.05 -13.43
CA TYR A 75 14.19 13.50 -12.68
C TYR A 75 13.88 14.82 -12.00
N LEU A 76 14.45 15.06 -10.83
CA LEU A 76 14.45 16.40 -10.25
C LEU A 76 15.21 17.36 -11.17
N PRO A 77 14.70 18.57 -11.43
CA PRO A 77 15.43 19.56 -12.19
C PRO A 77 16.66 20.07 -11.40
N PRO A 78 17.68 20.63 -12.07
CA PRO A 78 18.86 21.19 -11.41
C PRO A 78 18.58 22.28 -10.36
N THR A 79 17.42 22.92 -10.45
CA THR A 79 16.97 23.99 -9.55
C THR A 79 16.12 23.50 -8.38
N ALA A 80 15.94 22.19 -8.21
CA ALA A 80 15.13 21.64 -7.13
C ALA A 80 15.94 21.52 -5.84
N ASP A 81 15.35 21.97 -4.74
CA ASP A 81 15.89 21.79 -3.38
C ASP A 81 15.50 20.43 -2.79
N SER A 82 14.36 19.89 -3.20
CA SER A 82 13.82 18.60 -2.73
C SER A 82 12.66 18.10 -3.57
N LEU A 83 12.41 16.79 -3.48
CA LEU A 83 11.16 16.19 -3.93
C LEU A 83 10.08 16.37 -2.87
N VAL A 84 8.88 16.72 -3.27
CA VAL A 84 7.69 16.76 -2.40
C VAL A 84 6.65 15.78 -2.94
N CYS A 85 6.16 14.89 -2.10
CA CYS A 85 5.07 13.98 -2.44
C CYS A 85 3.87 14.25 -1.53
N ARG A 86 2.69 14.47 -2.12
CA ARG A 86 1.47 14.84 -1.39
C ARG A 86 0.28 14.00 -1.83
N PHE A 87 -0.51 13.52 -0.87
CA PHE A 87 -1.82 12.92 -1.12
C PHE A 87 -2.79 13.24 0.02
N SER A 88 -4.04 12.85 -0.15
CA SER A 88 -5.07 12.93 0.88
C SER A 88 -5.57 11.53 1.22
N LEU A 89 -5.92 11.28 2.47
CA LEU A 89 -6.48 10.02 2.94
C LEU A 89 -7.85 10.25 3.54
N ARG A 90 -8.82 9.41 3.19
CA ARG A 90 -10.13 9.37 3.84
C ARG A 90 -10.34 8.02 4.52
N VAL A 91 -10.75 8.04 5.79
CA VAL A 91 -11.03 6.86 6.60
C VAL A 91 -12.49 6.88 7.05
N SER A 92 -13.15 5.73 6.95
CA SER A 92 -14.55 5.54 7.36
C SER A 92 -14.77 4.11 7.84
N ALA A 93 -15.70 3.90 8.77
CA ALA A 93 -16.06 2.60 9.35
C ALA A 93 -16.84 1.67 8.38
N ASN A 94 -16.39 1.54 7.13
CA ASN A 94 -17.05 0.73 6.11
C ASN A 94 -16.88 -0.78 6.35
N SER A 95 -15.85 -1.19 7.10
CA SER A 95 -15.60 -2.57 7.50
C SER A 95 -16.64 -3.12 8.47
N LEU A 96 -17.45 -2.27 9.10
CA LEU A 96 -18.41 -2.69 10.12
C LEU A 96 -19.64 -3.40 9.55
N PHE A 97 -19.94 -3.17 8.26
CA PHE A 97 -21.12 -3.73 7.62
C PHE A 97 -20.81 -4.13 6.18
N PRO A 98 -21.27 -5.31 5.72
CA PRO A 98 -21.13 -5.68 4.33
C PRO A 98 -21.93 -4.73 3.44
N ASP A 99 -21.38 -4.36 2.29
CA ASP A 99 -22.08 -3.61 1.25
C ASP A 99 -23.16 -4.47 0.60
N ARG A 100 -22.86 -5.75 0.38
CA ARG A 100 -23.82 -6.78 -0.03
C ARG A 100 -23.55 -8.07 0.72
N CYS A 101 -24.61 -8.75 1.14
CA CYS A 101 -24.55 -10.09 1.72
C CYS A 101 -25.83 -10.85 1.36
N SER A 102 -25.72 -12.04 0.75
CA SER A 102 -26.88 -12.85 0.39
C SER A 102 -27.47 -13.65 1.56
N GLU A 103 -26.71 -13.83 2.65
CA GLU A 103 -27.07 -14.70 3.78
C GLU A 103 -27.14 -13.92 5.10
N ILE A 104 -28.34 -13.78 5.67
CA ILE A 104 -28.58 -13.00 6.90
C ILE A 104 -27.81 -13.60 8.08
N ALA A 105 -27.84 -14.92 8.26
CA ALA A 105 -27.15 -15.58 9.37
C ALA A 105 -25.62 -15.37 9.33
N PHE A 106 -25.04 -15.28 8.13
CA PHE A 106 -23.62 -14.96 7.96
C PHE A 106 -23.35 -13.50 8.33
N LYS A 107 -24.21 -12.57 7.88
CA LYS A 107 -24.13 -11.14 8.26
C LYS A 107 -24.18 -10.95 9.77
N ASP A 108 -25.06 -11.67 10.47
CA ASP A 108 -25.17 -11.61 11.92
C ASP A 108 -23.90 -12.13 12.60
N THR A 109 -23.33 -13.22 12.08
CA THR A 109 -22.08 -13.81 12.59
C THR A 109 -20.90 -12.83 12.45
N VAL A 110 -20.77 -12.16 11.30
CA VAL A 110 -19.73 -11.14 11.10
C VAL A 110 -19.97 -9.94 12.02
N SER A 111 -21.22 -9.51 12.18
CA SER A 111 -21.58 -8.39 13.06
C SER A 111 -21.23 -8.70 14.52
N GLN A 112 -21.49 -9.93 15.00
CA GLN A 112 -21.12 -10.37 16.34
C GLN A 112 -19.61 -10.37 16.55
N PHE A 113 -18.84 -10.88 15.57
CA PHE A 113 -17.39 -10.83 15.60
C PHE A 113 -16.88 -9.39 15.69
N LEU A 114 -17.33 -8.51 14.81
CA LEU A 114 -16.87 -7.10 14.75
C LEU A 114 -17.26 -6.33 16.02
N ASN A 115 -18.46 -6.54 16.55
CA ASN A 115 -18.87 -5.92 17.82
C ASN A 115 -17.98 -6.39 18.99
N SER A 116 -17.64 -7.69 19.04
CA SER A 116 -16.75 -8.23 20.05
C SER A 116 -15.32 -7.69 19.89
N TYR A 117 -14.86 -7.56 18.66
CA TYR A 117 -13.55 -6.99 18.32
C TYR A 117 -13.45 -5.50 18.69
N ILE A 118 -14.49 -4.70 18.43
CA ILE A 118 -14.59 -3.30 18.88
C ILE A 118 -14.59 -3.22 20.40
N ALA A 119 -15.37 -4.06 21.09
CA ALA A 119 -15.47 -4.06 22.55
C ALA A 119 -14.15 -4.40 23.25
N LYS A 120 -13.19 -4.99 22.53
CA LYS A 120 -11.83 -5.31 22.99
C LYS A 120 -10.77 -4.39 22.40
N ASP A 121 -11.17 -3.23 21.87
CA ASP A 121 -10.27 -2.24 21.28
C ASP A 121 -9.43 -2.77 20.11
N GLY A 122 -9.84 -3.85 19.44
CA GLY A 122 -9.06 -4.48 18.38
C GLY A 122 -8.74 -3.57 17.19
N PHE A 123 -9.58 -2.56 16.92
CA PHE A 123 -9.30 -1.57 15.87
C PHE A 123 -8.15 -0.61 16.22
N LYS A 124 -7.78 -0.48 17.50
CA LYS A 124 -6.59 0.31 17.91
C LYS A 124 -5.32 -0.30 17.34
N GLU A 125 -5.18 -1.62 17.38
CA GLU A 125 -4.03 -2.31 16.78
C GLU A 125 -3.89 -2.02 15.27
N LEU A 126 -5.01 -2.09 14.54
CA LEU A 126 -5.01 -1.76 13.11
C LEU A 126 -4.68 -0.28 12.88
N ALA A 127 -5.25 0.62 13.68
CA ALA A 127 -5.02 2.06 13.56
C ALA A 127 -3.57 2.45 13.84
N ILE A 128 -2.92 1.83 14.84
CA ILE A 128 -1.49 2.00 15.14
C ILE A 128 -0.67 1.58 13.92
N ARG A 129 -0.92 0.39 13.37
CA ARG A 129 -0.19 -0.14 12.21
C ARG A 129 -0.34 0.71 10.95
N TYR A 130 -1.56 1.16 10.63
CA TYR A 130 -1.78 2.07 9.50
C TYR A 130 -1.08 3.42 9.72
N SER A 131 -1.15 3.97 10.92
CA SER A 131 -0.46 5.23 11.28
C SER A 131 1.05 5.07 11.20
N LYS A 132 1.58 3.90 11.57
CA LYS A 132 3.00 3.56 11.47
C LYS A 132 3.48 3.67 10.02
N ASN A 133 2.76 3.06 9.07
CA ASN A 133 3.10 3.15 7.65
C ASN A 133 2.97 4.55 7.05
N ILE A 134 2.03 5.36 7.55
CA ILE A 134 1.92 6.77 7.16
C ILE A 134 3.17 7.54 7.62
N ALA A 135 3.53 7.41 8.91
CA ALA A 135 4.65 8.10 9.54
C ALA A 135 6.02 7.69 8.99
N MET A 136 6.25 6.40 8.71
CA MET A 136 7.50 5.88 8.13
C MET A 136 7.70 6.24 6.65
N GLY A 137 6.74 6.91 6.02
CA GLY A 137 6.78 7.20 4.60
C GLY A 137 6.78 5.95 3.73
N THR A 138 6.20 4.82 4.18
CA THR A 138 6.16 3.55 3.41
C THR A 138 5.55 3.76 2.02
N TRP A 139 4.62 4.70 1.91
CA TRP A 139 3.95 5.11 0.67
C TRP A 139 4.83 5.86 -0.34
N LEU A 140 6.06 6.25 0.03
CA LEU A 140 7.07 6.80 -0.90
C LEU A 140 7.76 5.70 -1.73
N TRP A 141 7.63 4.43 -1.35
CA TRP A 141 8.30 3.30 -2.02
C TRP A 141 9.79 3.60 -2.26
N ARG A 142 10.28 3.31 -3.48
CA ARG A 142 11.68 3.52 -3.89
C ARG A 142 12.20 4.94 -3.72
N ASN A 143 11.33 5.96 -3.70
CA ASN A 143 11.79 7.34 -3.55
C ASN A 143 12.32 7.65 -2.15
N LYS A 144 12.05 6.79 -1.16
CA LYS A 144 12.59 6.96 0.20
C LYS A 144 13.97 6.32 0.39
N GLU A 145 14.36 5.39 -0.48
CA GLU A 145 15.59 4.61 -0.35
C GLU A 145 16.82 5.53 -0.41
N GLY A 146 17.66 5.50 0.62
CA GLY A 146 18.90 6.28 0.68
C GLY A 146 18.71 7.80 0.87
N ASN A 147 17.48 8.27 1.12
CA ASN A 147 17.18 9.70 1.25
C ASN A 147 16.69 10.04 2.66
N THR A 148 16.97 11.27 3.09
CA THR A 148 16.39 11.81 4.33
C THR A 148 15.07 12.50 4.01
N PHE A 149 14.09 12.34 4.90
CA PHE A 149 12.78 12.95 4.74
C PHE A 149 12.06 13.14 6.08
N ASP A 150 11.14 14.10 6.07
CA ASP A 150 10.14 14.32 7.10
C ASP A 150 8.76 13.94 6.55
N VAL A 151 7.85 13.55 7.44
CA VAL A 151 6.43 13.35 7.10
C VAL A 151 5.57 14.31 7.92
N LEU A 152 4.64 14.99 7.24
CA LEU A 152 3.65 15.88 7.83
C LEU A 152 2.25 15.34 7.56
N VAL A 153 1.42 15.25 8.60
CA VAL A 153 0.01 14.86 8.50
C VAL A 153 -0.85 15.99 9.07
N ARG A 154 -1.78 16.52 8.29
CA ARG A 154 -2.78 17.49 8.76
C ARG A 154 -4.15 16.88 8.71
N THR A 155 -4.83 16.80 9.85
CA THR A 155 -6.11 16.11 9.95
C THR A 155 -7.28 17.07 9.87
N SER A 156 -8.44 16.54 9.50
CA SER A 156 -9.70 17.29 9.46
C SER A 156 -10.16 17.79 10.82
N GLN A 157 -9.53 17.33 11.91
CA GLN A 157 -9.77 17.82 13.27
C GLN A 157 -8.96 19.10 13.58
N GLY A 158 -8.10 19.54 12.66
CA GLY A 158 -7.21 20.69 12.85
C GLY A 158 -5.87 20.35 13.50
N ASN A 159 -5.59 19.06 13.73
CA ASN A 159 -4.32 18.61 14.29
C ASN A 159 -3.24 18.50 13.21
N GLU A 160 -1.99 18.75 13.62
CA GLU A 160 -0.81 18.61 12.77
C GLU A 160 0.20 17.68 13.46
N TYR A 161 0.60 16.61 12.77
CA TYR A 161 1.58 15.64 13.24
C TYR A 161 2.81 15.68 12.33
N LYS A 162 3.96 16.07 12.88
CA LYS A 162 5.22 16.18 12.13
C LYS A 162 6.22 15.14 12.62
N PHE A 163 6.41 14.08 11.83
CA PHE A 163 7.44 13.06 12.05
C PHE A 163 8.75 13.50 11.39
N LYS A 164 9.64 14.07 12.20
CA LYS A 164 10.97 14.49 11.75
C LYS A 164 11.89 13.28 11.57
N ASN A 165 12.79 13.34 10.60
CA ASN A 165 13.73 12.25 10.30
C ASN A 165 13.01 10.90 10.14
N ALA A 166 11.86 10.88 9.47
CA ALA A 166 11.03 9.69 9.28
C ALA A 166 11.77 8.53 8.58
N HIS A 167 12.87 8.81 7.87
CA HIS A 167 13.79 7.82 7.32
C HIS A 167 14.47 6.93 8.38
N MET A 168 14.50 7.34 9.65
CA MET A 168 15.04 6.57 10.78
C MET A 168 13.98 5.72 11.50
N LEU A 169 12.72 5.78 11.07
CA LEU A 169 11.63 5.01 11.66
C LEU A 169 11.50 3.67 10.91
N PHE A 170 11.55 2.57 11.66
CA PHE A 170 11.47 1.21 11.13
C PHE A 170 10.27 0.46 11.73
N TRP A 171 9.80 -0.57 11.02
CA TRP A 171 8.61 -1.32 11.40
C TRP A 171 8.83 -2.14 12.69
N ASP A 172 10.03 -2.65 12.88
CA ASP A 172 10.44 -3.56 13.94
C ASP A 172 11.25 -2.86 15.05
N SER A 173 11.43 -1.54 14.96
CA SER A 173 12.19 -0.77 15.95
C SER A 173 11.32 -0.05 16.97
N VAL A 174 11.91 0.22 18.14
CA VAL A 174 11.40 1.18 19.11
C VAL A 174 11.63 2.59 18.56
N TRP A 175 10.58 3.40 18.55
CA TRP A 175 10.64 4.77 18.04
C TRP A 175 11.05 5.74 19.16
N PRO A 176 11.69 6.88 18.81
CA PRO A 176 11.92 7.96 19.76
C PRO A 176 10.62 8.39 20.45
N ASP A 177 10.68 8.81 21.71
CA ASP A 177 9.50 9.18 22.51
C ASP A 177 8.59 10.21 21.80
N GLU A 178 9.16 11.27 21.23
CA GLU A 178 8.40 12.28 20.45
C GLU A 178 7.62 11.63 19.29
N SER A 179 8.26 10.75 18.51
CA SER A 179 7.60 10.05 17.40
C SER A 179 6.55 9.05 17.88
N SER A 180 6.79 8.41 19.03
CA SER A 180 5.84 7.47 19.66
C SER A 180 4.60 8.18 20.18
N GLU A 181 4.74 9.35 20.78
CA GLU A 181 3.62 10.19 21.23
C GLU A 181 2.77 10.67 20.04
N LEU A 182 3.41 11.15 18.97
CA LEU A 182 2.71 11.55 17.74
C LEU A 182 1.99 10.37 17.08
N LEU A 183 2.62 9.18 17.07
CA LEU A 183 2.00 7.96 16.56
C LEU A 183 0.75 7.60 17.36
N ALA A 184 0.81 7.66 18.70
CA ALA A 184 -0.31 7.36 19.57
C ALA A 184 -1.50 8.29 19.28
N LEU A 185 -1.28 9.60 19.19
CA LEU A 185 -2.32 10.58 18.89
C LEU A 185 -2.95 10.39 17.51
N LEU A 186 -2.13 10.21 16.46
CA LEU A 186 -2.63 9.94 15.11
C LEU A 186 -3.44 8.63 15.06
N SER A 187 -2.94 7.59 15.73
CA SER A 187 -3.61 6.29 15.76
C SER A 187 -4.97 6.33 16.48
N GLU A 188 -5.13 7.16 17.51
CA GLU A 188 -6.41 7.33 18.20
C GLU A 188 -7.44 7.97 17.25
N GLU A 189 -7.07 8.99 16.47
CA GLU A 189 -7.96 9.56 15.45
C GLU A 189 -8.40 8.52 14.41
N LEU A 190 -7.46 7.68 13.93
CA LEU A 190 -7.78 6.60 12.99
C LEU A 190 -8.66 5.52 13.62
N ALA A 191 -8.42 5.13 14.87
CA ALA A 191 -9.22 4.14 15.58
C ALA A 191 -10.67 4.59 15.73
N VAL A 192 -10.87 5.87 16.06
CA VAL A 192 -12.19 6.51 16.10
C VAL A 192 -12.86 6.47 14.72
N ALA A 193 -12.12 6.76 13.65
CA ALA A 193 -12.64 6.74 12.28
C ALA A 193 -13.04 5.35 11.78
N LEU A 194 -12.32 4.31 12.21
CA LEU A 194 -12.59 2.92 11.85
C LEU A 194 -13.78 2.32 12.62
N THR A 195 -14.16 2.92 13.77
CA THR A 195 -15.17 2.36 14.67
C THR A 195 -16.47 3.15 14.74
N LYS A 196 -16.48 4.47 14.44
CA LYS A 196 -17.69 5.29 14.51
C LYS A 196 -18.46 5.32 13.18
N PRO A 197 -19.65 4.70 13.08
CA PRO A 197 -20.47 4.79 11.88
C PRO A 197 -20.84 6.25 11.57
N ARG A 198 -20.90 6.59 10.28
CA ARG A 198 -21.23 7.94 9.76
C ARG A 198 -20.22 9.04 10.08
N TYR A 199 -19.17 8.75 10.84
CA TYR A 199 -18.02 9.64 10.98
C TYR A 199 -17.05 9.40 9.83
N VAL A 200 -16.62 10.48 9.18
CA VAL A 200 -15.63 10.44 8.10
C VAL A 200 -14.47 11.30 8.53
N TRP A 201 -13.32 10.66 8.72
CA TRP A 201 -12.06 11.34 8.99
C TRP A 201 -11.28 11.50 7.69
N HIS A 202 -10.62 12.63 7.51
CA HIS A 202 -9.69 12.81 6.41
C HIS A 202 -8.43 13.55 6.86
N CYS A 203 -7.33 13.31 6.17
CA CYS A 203 -6.10 14.06 6.34
C CYS A 203 -5.45 14.32 4.99
N ASP A 204 -4.61 15.33 4.96
CA ASP A 204 -3.60 15.50 3.93
C ASP A 204 -2.25 15.03 4.50
N VAL A 205 -1.47 14.36 3.66
CA VAL A 205 -0.15 13.81 4.00
C VAL A 205 0.87 14.36 3.02
N TRP A 206 1.99 14.83 3.56
CA TRP A 206 3.13 15.33 2.81
C TRP A 206 4.40 14.63 3.26
N ALA A 207 5.32 14.44 2.32
CA ALA A 207 6.71 14.20 2.62
C ALA A 207 7.59 15.09 1.76
N GLU A 208 8.63 15.63 2.39
CA GLU A 208 9.69 16.36 1.71
C GLU A 208 10.96 15.53 1.80
N VAL A 209 11.42 15.05 0.64
CA VAL A 209 12.52 14.11 0.49
C VAL A 209 13.73 14.85 -0.06
N LYS A 210 14.81 14.86 0.71
CA LYS A 210 16.10 15.42 0.28
C LYS A 210 16.82 14.38 -0.55
N MET A 211 16.87 14.63 -1.86
CA MET A 211 17.51 13.76 -2.84
C MET A 211 18.78 14.44 -3.39
N PRO A 212 19.79 13.68 -3.84
CA PRO A 212 20.93 14.22 -4.55
C PRO A 212 20.55 15.03 -5.80
N PHE A 213 21.48 15.88 -6.26
CA PHE A 213 21.34 16.69 -7.47
C PHE A 213 20.90 15.85 -8.68
N CYS A 214 19.85 16.28 -9.39
CA CYS A 214 19.30 15.61 -10.58
C CYS A 214 18.99 14.11 -10.39
N SER A 215 18.49 13.72 -9.21
CA SER A 215 18.13 12.32 -8.94
C SER A 215 16.90 11.86 -9.73
N GLU A 216 16.89 10.57 -10.12
CA GLU A 216 15.71 9.92 -10.70
C GLU A 216 14.61 9.81 -9.64
N VAL A 217 13.38 10.08 -10.05
CA VAL A 217 12.17 9.88 -9.27
C VAL A 217 11.41 8.70 -9.87
N PHE A 218 10.77 7.88 -9.01
CA PHE A 218 10.12 6.63 -9.38
C PHE A 218 8.59 6.68 -9.19
N PRO A 219 7.80 7.23 -10.13
CA PRO A 219 6.34 7.24 -10.10
C PRO A 219 5.70 5.87 -10.33
N SER A 220 4.37 5.81 -10.35
CA SER A 220 3.66 4.60 -10.82
C SER A 220 3.91 4.43 -12.31
N GLN A 221 3.99 3.17 -12.77
CA GLN A 221 4.01 2.86 -14.19
C GLN A 221 2.61 2.45 -14.64
N CYS A 222 2.23 2.84 -15.85
CA CYS A 222 1.01 2.37 -16.49
C CYS A 222 1.23 0.94 -16.99
N PHE A 223 0.20 0.10 -16.88
CA PHE A 223 0.18 -1.16 -17.60
C PHE A 223 -0.13 -0.84 -19.07
N VAL A 224 0.76 -1.22 -19.97
CA VAL A 224 0.62 -0.98 -21.41
C VAL A 224 0.58 -2.33 -22.11
N ASP A 225 -0.55 -2.64 -22.74
CA ASP A 225 -0.63 -3.81 -23.63
C ASP A 225 0.14 -3.49 -24.91
N HIS A 226 1.22 -4.23 -25.16
CA HIS A 226 2.13 -4.00 -26.29
C HIS A 226 1.58 -4.61 -27.59
N ASP A 227 0.51 -4.03 -28.14
CA ASP A 227 0.08 -4.34 -29.50
C ASP A 227 0.88 -3.56 -30.56
N ASP A 228 1.53 -2.45 -30.18
CA ASP A 228 2.36 -1.61 -31.06
C ASP A 228 3.83 -1.59 -30.62
N LYS A 229 4.74 -2.04 -31.51
CA LYS A 229 6.21 -2.01 -31.30
C LYS A 229 6.80 -0.60 -31.28
N GLN A 230 6.07 0.43 -31.70
CA GLN A 230 6.51 1.83 -31.62
C GLN A 230 6.12 2.49 -30.28
N SER A 231 5.29 1.83 -29.46
CA SER A 231 4.91 2.34 -28.14
C SER A 231 6.10 2.37 -27.16
N ALA A 232 6.06 3.29 -26.20
CA ALA A 232 7.07 3.36 -25.16
C ALA A 232 7.01 2.11 -24.27
N SER A 233 8.16 1.49 -24.00
CA SER A 233 8.26 0.26 -23.18
C SER A 233 8.14 0.52 -21.68
N LYS A 234 8.26 1.78 -21.26
CA LYS A 234 7.99 2.27 -19.90
C LYS A 234 7.16 3.54 -20.02
N VAL A 235 5.94 3.50 -19.53
CA VAL A 235 5.05 4.67 -19.48
C VAL A 235 4.80 5.02 -18.02
N LEU A 236 5.12 6.25 -17.62
CA LEU A 236 4.91 6.72 -16.25
C LEU A 236 3.51 7.31 -16.12
N LEU A 237 2.87 7.05 -14.97
CA LEU A 237 1.57 7.61 -14.65
C LEU A 237 1.70 9.10 -14.34
N THR A 238 0.87 9.89 -15.01
CA THR A 238 0.81 11.34 -14.86
C THR A 238 -0.59 11.85 -14.57
N THR A 239 -0.68 13.09 -14.10
CA THR A 239 -1.92 13.86 -14.00
C THR A 239 -1.66 15.27 -14.50
N ASP A 240 -2.65 15.89 -15.13
CA ASP A 240 -2.55 17.28 -15.57
C ASP A 240 -2.67 18.21 -14.36
N ILE A 241 -1.72 19.16 -14.24
CA ILE A 241 -1.76 20.28 -13.32
C ILE A 241 -1.42 21.53 -14.12
N ASP A 242 -2.44 22.32 -14.45
CA ASP A 242 -2.31 23.57 -15.21
C ASP A 242 -1.48 23.42 -16.50
N GLY A 243 -1.70 22.31 -17.23
CA GLY A 243 -1.01 22.00 -18.49
C GLY A 243 0.35 21.29 -18.33
N VAL A 244 0.78 21.01 -17.10
CA VAL A 244 1.97 20.20 -16.82
C VAL A 244 1.54 18.76 -16.48
N MET A 245 2.04 17.79 -17.24
CA MET A 245 1.83 16.36 -16.96
C MET A 245 2.72 15.91 -15.80
N ALA A 246 2.21 16.11 -14.58
CA ALA A 246 2.89 15.83 -13.33
C ALA A 246 2.94 14.33 -13.03
N ALA A 247 4.11 13.82 -12.67
CA ALA A 247 4.30 12.47 -12.19
C ALA A 247 3.47 12.18 -10.93
N CYS A 248 2.92 10.97 -10.80
CA CYS A 248 2.19 10.57 -9.61
C CYS A 248 2.24 9.06 -9.30
N TYR A 249 1.88 8.72 -8.06
CA TYR A 249 1.39 7.38 -7.72
C TYR A 249 -0.11 7.29 -7.91
N ASN A 250 -0.57 6.11 -8.37
CA ASN A 250 -1.99 5.79 -8.29
C ASN A 250 -2.42 5.57 -6.83
N ALA A 251 -3.71 5.75 -6.58
CA ALA A 251 -4.28 5.59 -5.24
C ALA A 251 -4.09 4.17 -4.69
N ASP A 252 -4.16 3.14 -5.54
CA ASP A 252 -4.04 1.76 -5.09
C ASP A 252 -2.63 1.42 -4.59
N LYS A 253 -1.58 2.00 -5.19
CA LYS A 253 -0.18 1.87 -4.73
C LYS A 253 0.06 2.57 -3.40
N VAL A 254 -0.57 3.72 -3.18
CA VAL A 254 -0.55 4.40 -1.86
C VAL A 254 -1.29 3.55 -0.83
N GLY A 255 -2.48 3.05 -1.16
CA GLY A 255 -3.29 2.22 -0.28
C GLY A 255 -2.62 0.90 0.07
N ALA A 256 -1.97 0.27 -0.90
CA ALA A 256 -1.16 -0.92 -0.71
C ALA A 256 -0.07 -0.69 0.33
N ALA A 257 0.66 0.42 0.25
CA ALA A 257 1.72 0.74 1.21
C ALA A 257 1.20 0.99 2.63
N ILE A 258 0.08 1.71 2.78
CA ILE A 258 -0.53 1.92 4.10
C ILE A 258 -0.98 0.58 4.71
N GLN A 259 -1.45 -0.35 3.88
CA GLN A 259 -1.97 -1.65 4.28
C GLN A 259 -0.90 -2.77 4.39
N MET A 260 0.39 -2.44 4.30
CA MET A 260 1.48 -3.39 4.61
C MET A 260 1.60 -3.58 6.12
N ILE A 261 0.69 -4.36 6.69
CA ILE A 261 0.54 -4.50 8.14
C ILE A 261 0.40 -5.95 8.61
N ASP A 262 0.36 -6.94 7.71
CA ASP A 262 0.21 -8.35 8.07
C ASP A 262 1.59 -8.94 8.33
N ASP A 263 2.05 -8.95 9.58
CA ASP A 263 3.16 -9.75 10.09
C ASP A 263 2.67 -10.94 10.93
N TRP A 264 1.35 -11.20 10.91
CA TRP A 264 0.69 -12.27 11.66
C TRP A 264 0.72 -13.63 10.94
N TRP A 265 1.30 -13.68 9.74
CA TRP A 265 1.30 -14.88 8.90
C TRP A 265 2.32 -15.93 9.38
N ASP A 266 3.34 -15.54 10.14
CA ASP A 266 4.33 -16.44 10.75
C ASP A 266 4.86 -15.84 12.07
N GLU A 267 5.16 -16.68 13.07
CA GLU A 267 5.71 -16.23 14.37
C GLU A 267 7.14 -15.66 14.23
N SER A 268 7.87 -16.10 13.22
CA SER A 268 9.24 -15.67 12.88
C SER A 268 9.28 -14.61 11.78
N CYS A 269 8.15 -13.96 11.51
CA CYS A 269 8.05 -12.91 10.50
C CYS A 269 9.00 -11.74 10.79
N ASP A 270 9.76 -11.34 9.78
CA ASP A 270 10.72 -10.24 9.80
C ASP A 270 10.22 -9.00 9.03
N PHE A 271 9.11 -9.11 8.28
CA PHE A 271 8.51 -7.98 7.56
C PHE A 271 6.99 -8.12 7.36
N PRO A 272 6.23 -7.02 7.44
CA PRO A 272 4.80 -7.05 7.19
C PRO A 272 4.51 -7.17 5.68
N LEU A 273 3.53 -7.99 5.34
CA LEU A 273 2.96 -8.07 4.01
C LEU A 273 1.78 -7.13 3.85
N ARG A 274 1.51 -6.74 2.59
CA ARG A 274 0.24 -6.12 2.24
C ARG A 274 -0.89 -7.10 2.54
N VAL A 275 -1.81 -6.68 3.40
CA VAL A 275 -3.03 -7.43 3.68
C VAL A 275 -3.73 -7.82 2.38
N ASN A 276 -3.89 -9.12 2.18
CA ASN A 276 -4.69 -9.69 1.12
C ASN A 276 -5.14 -11.10 1.53
N GLU A 277 -6.06 -11.67 0.76
CA GLU A 277 -6.82 -12.86 1.11
C GLU A 277 -5.92 -14.10 1.34
N TYR A 278 -4.76 -14.15 0.69
CA TYR A 278 -3.82 -15.29 0.71
C TYR A 278 -2.40 -14.90 1.19
N ALA A 279 -2.22 -13.69 1.71
CA ALA A 279 -0.92 -13.09 2.04
C ALA A 279 0.15 -13.31 0.95
N ALA A 280 -0.13 -12.80 -0.26
CA ALA A 280 0.80 -12.85 -1.39
C ALA A 280 2.10 -12.08 -1.08
N ASP A 281 3.21 -12.82 -1.02
CA ASP A 281 4.58 -12.34 -0.97
C ASP A 281 5.11 -12.27 -2.41
N HIS A 282 5.08 -11.06 -2.97
CA HIS A 282 5.47 -10.82 -4.36
C HIS A 282 6.98 -10.93 -4.59
N GLU A 283 7.81 -10.75 -3.56
CA GLU A 283 9.26 -10.84 -3.67
C GLU A 283 9.71 -12.30 -3.80
N ASN A 284 9.11 -13.18 -2.99
CA ASN A 284 9.42 -14.61 -3.01
C ASN A 284 8.49 -15.44 -3.91
N LEU A 285 7.43 -14.83 -4.46
CA LEU A 285 6.38 -15.49 -5.24
C LEU A 285 5.66 -16.61 -4.46
N ILE A 286 5.37 -16.38 -3.18
CA ILE A 286 4.74 -17.35 -2.26
C ILE A 286 3.41 -16.79 -1.74
N ALA A 287 2.38 -17.64 -1.61
CA ALA A 287 1.20 -17.32 -0.82
C ALA A 287 1.41 -17.77 0.63
N ARG A 288 1.72 -16.84 1.55
CA ARG A 288 2.07 -17.18 2.94
C ARG A 288 0.88 -17.76 3.72
N ARG A 289 -0.34 -17.38 3.37
CA ARG A 289 -1.59 -17.94 3.89
C ARG A 289 -2.27 -18.78 2.81
N HIS A 290 -1.53 -19.74 2.25
CA HIS A 290 -2.08 -20.68 1.26
C HIS A 290 -3.23 -21.50 1.89
N PRO A 291 -4.32 -21.85 1.16
CA PRO A 291 -5.46 -22.59 1.72
C PRO A 291 -5.12 -23.93 2.41
N SER A 292 -3.97 -24.54 2.08
CA SER A 292 -3.48 -25.74 2.78
C SER A 292 -3.03 -25.49 4.22
N THR A 293 -2.83 -24.22 4.61
CA THR A 293 -2.44 -23.82 5.96
C THR A 293 -3.63 -23.63 6.89
N GLU A 294 -4.86 -23.68 6.37
CA GLU A 294 -6.10 -23.42 7.11
C GLU A 294 -6.22 -21.99 7.68
N ARG A 295 -5.36 -21.08 7.23
CA ARG A 295 -5.23 -19.69 7.73
C ARG A 295 -5.42 -18.62 6.65
N ASP A 296 -5.98 -19.00 5.50
CA ASP A 296 -6.40 -18.04 4.48
C ASP A 296 -7.66 -17.28 4.92
N PHE A 297 -7.90 -16.10 4.34
CA PHE A 297 -9.01 -15.23 4.76
C PHE A 297 -10.38 -15.92 4.72
N TYR A 298 -10.64 -16.75 3.71
CA TYR A 298 -11.91 -17.45 3.56
C TYR A 298 -12.10 -18.50 4.65
N GLN A 299 -11.07 -19.30 4.94
CA GLN A 299 -11.11 -20.26 6.05
C GLN A 299 -11.27 -19.55 7.41
N CYS A 300 -10.56 -18.44 7.62
CA CYS A 300 -10.74 -17.61 8.82
C CYS A 300 -12.18 -17.05 8.91
N LEU A 301 -12.77 -16.57 7.81
CA LEU A 301 -14.16 -16.12 7.77
C LEU A 301 -15.15 -17.25 8.16
N GLN A 302 -14.89 -18.48 7.75
CA GLN A 302 -15.74 -19.61 8.09
C GLN A 302 -15.66 -19.97 9.59
N ASN A 303 -14.59 -19.56 10.28
CA ASN A 303 -14.30 -19.79 11.70
C ASN A 303 -14.60 -18.58 12.62
N LEU A 304 -15.33 -17.56 12.14
CA LEU A 304 -15.62 -16.34 12.92
C LEU A 304 -16.23 -16.58 14.30
N ARG A 305 -17.03 -17.63 14.48
CA ARG A 305 -17.61 -17.98 15.78
C ARG A 305 -16.53 -18.36 16.79
N GLY A 306 -15.53 -19.15 16.38
CA GLY A 306 -14.40 -19.51 17.24
C GLY A 306 -13.59 -18.29 17.67
N TYR A 307 -13.33 -17.36 16.74
CA TYR A 307 -12.66 -16.09 17.07
C TYR A 307 -13.51 -15.23 18.02
N THR A 308 -14.83 -15.18 17.82
CA THR A 308 -15.75 -14.45 18.71
C THR A 308 -15.73 -15.01 20.13
N ASP A 309 -15.78 -16.34 20.29
CA ASP A 309 -15.72 -17.00 21.59
C ASP A 309 -14.40 -16.76 22.33
N LYS A 310 -13.28 -16.71 21.59
CA LYS A 310 -11.97 -16.35 22.13
C LYS A 310 -11.91 -14.87 22.52
N LEU A 311 -12.36 -13.95 21.65
CA LEU A 311 -12.42 -12.51 21.91
C LEU A 311 -13.19 -12.17 23.19
N ASN A 312 -14.29 -12.87 23.46
CA ASN A 312 -15.08 -12.66 24.68
C ASN A 312 -14.31 -12.98 25.97
N LYS A 313 -13.25 -13.79 25.90
CA LYS A 313 -12.41 -14.20 27.03
C LYS A 313 -11.14 -13.35 27.19
N VAL A 314 -10.77 -12.61 26.15
CA VAL A 314 -9.59 -11.74 26.11
C VAL A 314 -9.72 -10.59 27.11
N LYS A 315 -8.61 -10.24 27.78
CA LYS A 315 -8.54 -9.16 28.76
C LYS A 315 -7.98 -7.86 28.17
N SER A 316 -7.03 -7.96 27.25
CA SER A 316 -6.35 -6.82 26.63
C SER A 316 -6.23 -6.98 25.10
N VAL A 317 -5.95 -5.90 24.39
CA VAL A 317 -5.76 -5.95 22.93
C VAL A 317 -4.62 -6.90 22.52
N ASP A 318 -3.58 -7.02 23.35
CA ASP A 318 -2.41 -7.86 23.10
C ASP A 318 -2.71 -9.36 23.17
N ASP A 319 -3.81 -9.77 23.83
CA ASP A 319 -4.22 -11.18 23.89
C ASP A 319 -5.14 -11.57 22.72
N ILE A 320 -5.49 -10.63 21.82
CA ILE A 320 -6.30 -10.93 20.65
C ILE A 320 -5.50 -11.81 19.69
N GLU A 321 -6.13 -12.89 19.21
CA GLU A 321 -5.49 -13.81 18.29
C GLU A 321 -5.09 -13.11 16.99
N PRO A 322 -3.85 -13.32 16.47
CA PRO A 322 -3.37 -12.70 15.25
C PRO A 322 -4.31 -12.82 14.04
N ASP A 323 -4.99 -13.97 13.90
CA ASP A 323 -5.92 -14.20 12.79
C ASP A 323 -7.21 -13.35 12.90
N ALA A 324 -7.61 -12.91 14.10
CA ALA A 324 -8.71 -11.97 14.26
C ALA A 324 -8.32 -10.57 13.74
N HIS A 325 -7.10 -10.12 14.00
CA HIS A 325 -6.57 -8.89 13.41
C HIS A 325 -6.46 -8.99 11.89
N PHE A 326 -5.95 -10.12 11.37
CA PHE A 326 -5.90 -10.40 9.95
C PHE A 326 -7.27 -10.30 9.29
N VAL A 327 -8.29 -10.99 9.81
CA VAL A 327 -9.67 -10.92 9.28
C VAL A 327 -10.19 -9.48 9.29
N ALA A 328 -10.07 -8.77 10.41
CA ALA A 328 -10.53 -7.39 10.51
C ALA A 328 -9.80 -6.48 9.50
N SER A 329 -8.50 -6.70 9.29
CA SER A 329 -7.70 -5.93 8.33
C SER A 329 -8.13 -6.14 6.88
N VAL A 330 -8.51 -7.37 6.49
CA VAL A 330 -9.03 -7.66 5.14
C VAL A 330 -10.42 -7.02 4.96
N LEU A 331 -11.26 -6.99 6.00
CA LEU A 331 -12.53 -6.26 5.96
C LEU A 331 -12.34 -4.74 5.83
N VAL A 332 -11.29 -4.17 6.46
CA VAL A 332 -10.89 -2.76 6.28
C VAL A 332 -10.41 -2.47 4.86
N LYS A 333 -9.62 -3.38 4.27
CA LYS A 333 -9.23 -3.33 2.86
C LYS A 333 -10.46 -3.33 1.95
N GLY A 334 -11.46 -4.15 2.28
CA GLY A 334 -12.66 -4.33 1.46
C GLY A 334 -12.37 -5.14 0.20
N GLY A 335 -13.43 -5.53 -0.51
CA GLY A 335 -13.32 -6.43 -1.64
C GLY A 335 -14.60 -7.21 -1.92
N MET A 336 -14.50 -8.14 -2.87
CA MET A 336 -15.55 -9.10 -3.18
C MET A 336 -15.12 -10.46 -2.64
N PHE A 337 -15.89 -11.02 -1.72
CA PHE A 337 -15.59 -12.24 -0.95
C PHE A 337 -16.62 -13.34 -1.18
N GLN A 338 -17.24 -13.33 -2.36
CA GLN A 338 -18.25 -14.29 -2.77
C GLN A 338 -17.69 -15.72 -2.82
N GLY A 339 -18.43 -16.67 -2.23
CA GLY A 339 -18.18 -18.08 -2.46
C GLY A 339 -18.33 -18.39 -3.95
N GLY A 340 -17.37 -19.09 -4.53
CA GLY A 340 -17.44 -19.50 -5.93
C GLY A 340 -18.77 -20.21 -6.21
N LYS A 341 -19.36 -19.98 -7.38
CA LYS A 341 -20.51 -20.77 -7.82
C LYS A 341 -20.03 -22.22 -7.95
N SER A 342 -20.47 -23.07 -7.02
CA SER A 342 -20.45 -24.52 -7.21
C SER A 342 -21.31 -24.91 -8.40
#